data_AF-A0A5E4JUC8-F1
#
_entry.id   AF-A0A5E4JUC8-F1
#
_cell.length_a   1.000
_cell.length_b   1.000
_cell.length_c   1.000
_cell.angle_alpha   90.00
_cell.angle_beta   90.00
_cell.angle_gamma   90.00
#
_symmetry.space_group_name_H-M   'P 1'
#
loop_
_entity.id
_entity.type
_entity.pdbx_description
1 polymer ?
#
loop_
_entity_poly.entity_id
_entity_poly.type
_entity_poly.pdbx_seq_one_letter_code
_entity_poly.pdbx_strand_id
1 'polypeptide(L)' 'MESYDVIILGAGPAGLTAGLYSIRNGLKTAVISKDVG' A
#
# COMPACT_ATOMS: atom_id res chain seq x y z
N MET A 1 0.69 -14.73 -12.62
CA MET A 1 0.15 -13.42 -12.22
C MET A 1 0.31 -13.34 -10.72
N GLU A 2 1.12 -12.41 -10.22
CA GLU A 2 1.30 -12.25 -8.79
C GLU A 2 0.07 -11.57 -8.19
N SER A 3 -0.59 -12.20 -7.22
CA SER A 3 -1.69 -11.61 -6.46
C SER A 3 -1.16 -10.65 -5.40
N TYR A 4 -1.92 -9.59 -5.12
CA TYR A 4 -1.77 -8.74 -3.95
C TYR A 4 -2.99 -8.95 -3.06
N ASP A 5 -2.78 -8.98 -1.75
CA ASP A 5 -3.86 -9.07 -0.76
C ASP A 5 -4.51 -7.69 -0.55
N VAL A 6 -3.72 -6.63 -0.69
CA VAL A 6 -4.15 -5.24 -0.51
C VAL A 6 -3.54 -4.35 -1.60
N ILE A 7 -4.37 -3.50 -2.20
CA ILE A 7 -3.93 -2.43 -3.11
C ILE A 7 -4.40 -1.09 -2.55
N ILE A 8 -3.47 -0.17 -2.36
CA ILE A 8 -3.70 1.17 -1.84
C ILE A 8 -3.48 2.17 -2.97
N LEU A 9 -4.47 3.03 -3.21
CA LEU A 9 -4.38 4.10 -4.21
C LEU A 9 -4.13 5.44 -3.51
N GLY A 10 -2.93 5.98 -3.69
CA GLY A 10 -2.44 7.22 -3.09
C GLY A 10 -1.26 7.00 -2.14
N ALA A 11 -0.17 7.74 -2.36
CA ALA A 11 1.09 7.65 -1.58
C ALA A 11 1.30 8.85 -0.63
N GLY A 12 0.21 9.47 -0.17
CA GLY A 12 0.25 10.46 0.90
C GLY A 12 0.45 9.83 2.29
N PRO A 13 0.47 10.63 3.37
CA PRO A 13 0.70 10.14 4.74
C PRO A 13 -0.26 9.02 5.16
N ALA A 14 -1.52 9.12 4.77
CA ALA A 14 -2.54 8.10 5.05
C ALA A 14 -2.27 6.79 4.28
N GLY A 15 -1.92 6.87 2.99
CA GLY A 15 -1.67 5.70 2.15
C GLY A 15 -0.40 4.95 2.52
N LEU A 16 0.67 5.69 2.87
CA LEU A 16 1.90 5.09 3.38
C LEU A 16 1.69 4.47 4.77
N THR A 17 0.91 5.12 5.64
CA THR A 17 0.54 4.54 6.95
C THR A 17 -0.27 3.26 6.77
N ALA A 18 -1.27 3.26 5.89
CA ALA A 18 -2.04 2.07 5.56
C ALA A 18 -1.12 0.96 5.03
N GLY A 19 -0.22 1.27 4.10
CA GLY A 19 0.75 0.31 3.55
C GLY A 19 1.65 -0.30 4.62
N LEU A 20 2.20 0.53 5.51
CA LEU A 20 3.02 0.10 6.64
C LEU A 20 2.28 -0.90 7.54
N TYR A 21 1.02 -0.62 7.89
CA TYR A 21 0.25 -1.54 8.73
C TYR A 21 -0.20 -2.79 7.98
N SER A 22 -0.51 -2.71 6.68
CA SER A 22 -0.82 -3.89 5.87
C SER A 22 0.37 -4.86 5.79
N ILE A 23 1.59 -4.37 5.54
CA ILE A 23 2.78 -5.24 5.53
C ILE A 23 3.12 -5.80 6.91
N ARG A 24 2.89 -5.05 8.00
CA ARG A 24 3.09 -5.53 9.38
C ARG A 24 2.14 -6.66 9.75
N ASN A 25 0.98 -6.74 9.09
CA ASN A 25 0.03 -7.84 9.22
C ASN A 25 0.34 -9.00 8.27
N GLY A 26 1.49 -8.97 7.57
CA GLY A 26 1.91 -10.04 6.65
C GLY A 26 1.19 -10.03 5.31
N LEU A 27 0.48 -8.96 4.96
CA LEU A 27 -0.26 -8.86 3.70
C LEU A 27 0.65 -8.38 2.57
N LYS A 28 0.58 -9.07 1.42
CA LYS A 28 1.25 -8.63 0.20
C LYS A 28 0.56 -7.39 -0.35
N THR A 29 1.19 -6.24 -0.14
CA THR A 29 0.56 -4.93 -0.35
C THR A 29 1.23 -4.16 -1.48
N ALA A 30 0.43 -3.55 -2.37
CA ALA A 30 0.89 -2.58 -3.36
C ALA A 30 0.36 -1.18 -3.01
N VAL A 31 1.22 -0.16 -3.14
CA VAL A 31 0.82 1.26 -3.09
C VAL A 31 1.04 1.84 -4.47
N ILE A 32 0.00 2.43 -5.06
CA ILE A 32 0.03 3.02 -6.40
C ILE A 32 -0.35 4.48 -6.28
N SER A 33 0.48 5.37 -6.82
CA SER A 33 0.20 6.80 -6.85
C SER A 33 0.84 7.44 -8.07
N LYS A 34 0.24 8.53 -8.55
CA LYS A 34 0.83 9.34 -9.63
C LYS A 34 2.05 10.12 -9.14
N ASP A 35 2.03 10.53 -7.88
CA ASP A 35 3.10 11.26 -7.22
C ASP A 35 3.28 10.75 -5.78
N VAL A 36 4.43 10.98 -5.19
CA VAL A 36 4.65 10.65 -3.77
C VAL A 36 4.40 11.91 -2.95
N GLY A 37 3.43 11.83 -2.03
CA GLY A 37 3.17 12.85 -1.01
C GLY A 37 3.22 14.30 -1.50
#